data_AF-A0A1F0GG52-F1
#
_entry.id   AF-A0A1F0GG52-F1
#
_cell.length_a   1.000
_cell.length_b   1.000
_cell.length_c   1.000
_cell.angle_alpha   90.00
_cell.angle_beta   90.00
_cell.angle_gamma   90.00
#
_symmetry.space_group_name_H-M   'P 1'
#
loop_
_entity.id
_entity.type
_entity.pdbx_description
1 polymer ?
#
loop_
_entity_poly.entity_id
_entity_poly.type
_entity_poly.pdbx_seq_one_letter_code
_entity_poly.pdbx_strand_id
1 'polypeptide(L)' 'METLQKNITIEDVNQKLNYLIEHLTEPKEIFTFQEACDYLRVGKTTLNAEIDAGNIRFKRKGIGNQKLFKKIWLDDWMEM' A
#
# COMPACT_ATOMS: atom_id res chain seq x y z
N MET A 1 34.23 -26.17 -18.58
CA MET A 1 32.81 -25.88 -18.29
C MET A 1 32.51 -24.52 -18.86
N GLU A 2 31.87 -24.46 -20.03
CA GLU A 2 31.48 -23.21 -20.66
C GLU A 2 30.15 -22.75 -20.08
N THR A 3 30.14 -21.57 -19.44
CA THR A 3 28.92 -20.91 -18.99
C THR A 3 28.24 -20.26 -20.19
N LEU A 4 27.13 -20.84 -20.65
CA LEU A 4 26.24 -20.22 -21.63
C LEU A 4 25.65 -18.94 -21.02
N GLN A 5 26.16 -17.78 -21.45
CA GLN A 5 25.49 -16.50 -21.20
C GLN A 5 24.19 -16.49 -22.02
N LYS A 6 23.07 -16.56 -21.29
CA LYS A 6 21.73 -16.51 -21.89
C LYS A 6 21.47 -15.07 -22.35
N ASN A 7 21.52 -14.81 -23.65
CA ASN A 7 21.15 -13.52 -24.22
C ASN A 7 19.65 -13.29 -23.95
N ILE A 8 19.33 -12.31 -23.11
CA ILE A 8 17.95 -11.89 -22.83
C ILE A 8 17.46 -11.10 -24.04
N THR A 9 16.36 -11.54 -24.63
CA THR A 9 15.74 -10.86 -25.77
C THR A 9 14.71 -9.83 -25.30
N ILE A 10 14.33 -8.89 -26.17
CA ILE A 10 13.25 -7.92 -25.90
C ILE A 10 11.92 -8.66 -25.64
N GLU A 11 11.68 -9.76 -26.34
CA GLU A 11 10.49 -10.60 -26.16
C GLU A 11 10.43 -11.21 -24.75
N ASP A 12 11.58 -11.66 -24.21
CA ASP A 12 11.66 -12.16 -22.83
C ASP A 12 11.33 -11.08 -21.79
N VAL A 13 11.65 -9.81 -22.09
CA VAL A 13 11.32 -8.66 -21.23
C VAL A 13 9.82 -8.36 -21.30
N ASN A 14 9.24 -8.36 -22.49
CA ASN A 14 7.81 -8.10 -22.69
C ASN A 14 6.94 -9.15 -22.01
N GLN A 15 7.31 -10.43 -22.11
CA GLN A 15 6.58 -11.51 -21.43
C GLN A 15 6.61 -11.37 -19.90
N LYS A 16 7.76 -10.98 -19.34
CA LYS A 16 7.87 -10.70 -17.90
C LYS A 16 7.05 -9.49 -17.48
N LEU A 17 7.02 -8.42 -18.29
CA LEU A 17 6.20 -7.23 -18.02
C LEU A 17 4.72 -7.55 -18.05
N ASN A 18 4.24 -8.29 -19.06
CA ASN A 18 2.84 -8.71 -19.14
C ASN A 18 2.46 -9.60 -17.96
N TYR A 19 3.32 -10.55 -17.59
CA TYR A 19 3.11 -11.39 -16.41
C TYR A 19 2.97 -10.55 -15.14
N LEU A 20 3.85 -9.56 -14.93
CA LEU A 20 3.77 -8.66 -13.78
C LEU A 20 2.49 -7.82 -13.81
N ILE A 21 2.07 -7.31 -14.97
CA ILE A 21 0.83 -6.53 -15.11
C ILE A 21 -0.39 -7.37 -14.78
N GLU A 22 -0.45 -8.61 -15.27
CA GLU A 22 -1.58 -9.53 -15.03
C GLU A 22 -1.66 -9.99 -13.56
N HIS A 23 -0.54 -9.98 -12.84
CA HIS A 23 -0.45 -10.43 -11.44
C HIS A 23 -0.28 -9.27 -10.46
N LEU A 24 -0.26 -8.03 -10.94
CA LEU A 24 -0.36 -6.83 -10.11
C LEU A 24 -1.82 -6.71 -9.68
N THR A 25 -2.10 -7.16 -8.45
CA THR A 25 -3.37 -6.90 -7.79
C THR A 25 -3.65 -5.40 -7.77
N GLU A 26 -4.90 -5.02 -8.04
CA GLU A 26 -5.31 -3.62 -7.96
C GLU A 26 -4.85 -3.02 -6.63
N PRO A 27 -4.21 -1.84 -6.65
CA PRO A 27 -3.70 -1.24 -5.44
C PRO A 27 -4.84 -1.05 -4.45
N LYS A 28 -4.60 -1.46 -3.21
CA LYS A 28 -5.58 -1.35 -2.15
C LYS A 28 -5.80 0.12 -1.79
N GLU A 29 -7.03 0.58 -1.96
CA GLU A 29 -7.41 1.98 -1.74
C GLU A 29 -7.98 2.27 -0.33
N ILE A 30 -8.41 1.23 0.39
CA ILE A 30 -9.06 1.35 1.71
C ILE A 30 -8.33 0.46 2.72
N PHE A 31 -7.86 1.08 3.79
CA PHE A 31 -7.08 0.46 4.85
C PHE A 31 -7.89 0.40 6.13
N THR A 32 -7.81 -0.73 6.84
CA THR A 32 -8.19 -0.83 8.25
C THR A 32 -7.18 -0.11 9.14
N PHE A 33 -7.48 0.04 10.43
CA PHE A 33 -6.55 0.66 11.38
C PHE A 33 -5.18 -0.02 11.44
N GLN A 34 -5.14 -1.36 11.47
CA GLN A 34 -3.87 -2.09 11.48
C GLN A 34 -3.11 -1.89 10.17
N GLU A 35 -3.80 -2.00 9.04
CA GLU A 35 -3.19 -1.83 7.73
C GLU A 35 -2.68 -0.40 7.50
N ALA A 36 -3.35 0.62 8.05
CA ALA A 36 -2.86 2.00 8.02
C ALA A 36 -1.58 2.18 8.86
N CYS A 37 -1.47 1.51 10.02
CA CYS A 37 -0.22 1.49 10.80
C CYS A 37 0.92 0.87 9.98
N ASP A 38 0.65 -0.27 9.35
CA ASP A 38 1.64 -1.00 8.56
C ASP A 38 2.06 -0.20 7.31
N TYR A 39 1.10 0.45 6.64
CA TYR A 39 1.32 1.31 5.49
C TYR A 39 2.21 2.52 5.81
N LEU A 40 1.88 3.24 6.88
CA LEU A 40 2.63 4.41 7.34
C LEU A 40 3.92 4.06 8.09
N ARG A 41 4.11 2.78 8.44
CA ARG A 41 5.19 2.27 9.30
C ARG A 41 5.24 2.98 10.67
N VAL A 42 4.07 3.23 11.26
CA VAL A 42 3.94 3.90 12.57
C VAL A 42 3.25 3.00 13.59
N GLY A 43 3.52 3.24 14.88
CA GLY A 43 2.84 2.55 15.97
C GLY A 43 1.38 2.98 16.13
N LYS A 44 0.57 2.10 16.74
CA LYS A 44 -0.86 2.36 17.02
C LYS A 44 -1.09 3.63 17.84
N THR A 45 -0.20 3.91 18.79
CA THR A 45 -0.28 5.09 19.65
C THR A 45 -0.11 6.36 18.83
N THR A 46 0.89 6.41 17.95
CA THR A 46 1.14 7.53 17.04
C THR A 46 -0.04 7.75 16.10
N LEU A 47 -0.52 6.69 15.45
CA LEU A 47 -1.67 6.81 14.54
C LEU A 47 -2.92 7.34 15.27
N ASN A 48 -3.19 6.89 16.50
CA ASN A 48 -4.32 7.44 17.26
C ASN A 48 -4.10 8.91 17.64
N ALA A 49 -2.89 9.30 18.06
CA ALA A 49 -2.58 10.69 18.38
C ALA A 49 -2.81 11.62 17.18
N GLU A 50 -2.39 11.22 15.99
CA GLU A 50 -2.60 11.98 14.75
C GLU A 50 -4.08 12.06 14.35
N ILE A 51 -4.85 10.99 14.58
CA ILE A 51 -6.30 10.99 14.36
C ILE A 51 -6.99 11.94 15.35
N ASP A 52 -6.61 11.87 16.63
CA ASP A 52 -7.21 12.68 17.69
C ASP A 52 -6.84 14.17 17.54
N ALA A 53 -5.64 14.45 17.01
CA ALA A 53 -5.21 15.80 16.59
C ALA A 53 -5.94 16.31 15.33
N GLY A 54 -6.63 15.43 14.59
CA GLY A 54 -7.35 15.78 13.37
C GLY A 54 -6.47 15.85 12.11
N ASN A 55 -5.21 15.41 12.20
CA ASN A 55 -4.25 15.43 11.08
C ASN A 55 -4.55 14.31 10.07
N ILE A 56 -5.08 13.16 10.52
CA ILE A 56 -5.44 12.04 9.66
C ILE A 56 -6.97 11.85 9.62
N ARG A 57 -7.53 11.90 8.42
CA ARG A 57 -8.96 11.65 8.18
C ARG A 57 -9.28 10.16 8.23
N PHE A 58 -10.47 9.82 8.70
CA PHE A 58 -10.97 8.45 8.71
C PHE A 58 -12.50 8.42 8.57
N LYS A 59 -13.04 7.26 8.19
CA LYS A 59 -14.47 6.94 8.29
C LYS A 59 -14.70 5.80 9.26
N ARG A 60 -15.87 5.79 9.89
CA ARG A 60 -16.32 4.66 10.73
C ARG A 60 -17.21 3.75 9.90
N LYS A 61 -17.06 2.42 10.05
CA LYS A 61 -17.92 1.43 9.38
C LYS A 61 -18.28 0.27 10.31
N GLY A 62 -19.54 -0.16 10.23
CA GLY A 62 -20.04 -1.41 10.81
C GLY A 62 -20.25 -1.40 12.32
N ILE A 63 -20.63 -2.57 12.83
CA ILE A 63 -20.81 -2.82 14.26
C ILE A 63 -19.41 -2.91 14.89
N GLY A 64 -19.14 -2.08 15.90
CA GLY A 64 -17.82 -1.97 16.54
C GLY A 64 -16.99 -0.74 16.14
N ASN A 65 -17.54 0.21 15.38
CA ASN A 65 -16.90 1.50 15.08
C ASN A 65 -15.48 1.39 14.48
N GLN A 66 -15.26 0.42 13.58
CA GLN A 66 -13.95 0.26 12.95
C GLN A 66 -13.59 1.50 12.13
N LYS A 67 -12.37 2.00 12.33
CA LYS A 67 -11.79 3.12 11.57
C LYS A 67 -11.23 2.60 10.24
N LEU A 68 -11.67 3.23 9.15
CA LEU A 68 -11.20 2.99 7.79
C LEU A 68 -10.56 4.25 7.22
N PHE A 69 -9.49 4.05 6.47
CA PHE A 69 -8.66 5.10 5.90
C PHE A 69 -8.61 4.92 4.39
N LYS A 70 -8.71 6.01 3.63
CA LYS A 70 -8.40 5.97 2.20
C LYS A 70 -6.90 6.16 2.03
N LYS A 71 -6.31 5.52 1.00
CA LYS A 71 -4.90 5.69 0.65
C LYS A 71 -4.50 7.16 0.58
N ILE A 72 -5.24 7.96 -0.19
CA ILE A 72 -5.00 9.39 -0.36
C ILE A 72 -4.94 10.17 0.95
N TRP A 73 -5.71 9.81 1.98
CA TRP A 73 -5.64 10.51 3.27
C TRP A 73 -4.39 10.16 4.08
N LEU A 74 -3.85 8.95 3.87
CA LEU A 74 -2.59 8.52 4.47
C LEU A 74 -1.42 9.15 3.71
N ASP A 75 -1.50 9.21 2.38
CA ASP A 75 -0.54 9.91 1.52
C ASP A 75 -0.45 11.40 1.87
N ASP A 76 -1.59 12.09 1.93
CA ASP A 76 -1.68 13.52 2.27
C ASP A 76 -0.97 13.84 3.60
N TRP A 77 -1.00 12.92 4.57
CA TRP A 77 -0.35 13.10 5.86
C TRP A 77 1.17 12.85 5.80
N MET A 78 1.64 11.93 4.95
CA MET A 78 3.08 11.71 4.78
C MET A 78 3.79 12.86 4.07
N GLU A 79 3.05 13.66 3.30
CA GLU A 79 3.59 14.81 2.54
C GLU A 79 3.63 16.12 3.35
N MET A 80 3.04 16.16 4.55
CA MET A 80 3.11 17.31 5.47
C MET A 80 4.41 17.34 6.26
#